data_AF-A0A2N2YCL8-F1
#
_entry.id   AF-A0A2N2YCL8-F1
#
_cell.length_a   1.000
_cell.length_b   1.000
_cell.length_c   1.000
_cell.angle_alpha   90.00
_cell.angle_beta   90.00
_cell.angle_gamma   90.00
#
_symmetry.space_group_name_H-M   'P 1'
#
loop_
_entity.id
_entity.type
_entity.pdbx_description
1 polymer ?
#
loop_
_entity_poly.entity_id
_entity_poly.type
_entity_poly.pdbx_seq_one_letter_code
_entity_poly.pdbx_strand_id
1 'polypeptide(L)'
;MGGLDFSGIYVQEDQVGRPAVSIVFVTLGLRDAYNTTIPSELTVNFQQDMQANLMLHNPAYATNILGQDAAAFTSLLSKDVLWVGQTGVATFYDGTNILTGRRLQDDVMDFHLLLLYGGADVNNPLNDGTNNQPLLIRDGVSENDKPFLANFPYLASPF
;
A
#
# COMPACT_ATOMS: atom_id res chain seq x y z
N MET A 1 -43.17 -1.34 -8.91
CA MET A 1 -41.88 -1.83 -8.38
C MET A 1 -41.26 -0.67 -7.62
N GLY A 2 -41.35 -0.66 -6.29
CA GLY A 2 -40.68 0.35 -5.48
C GLY A 2 -39.19 0.09 -5.53
N GLY A 3 -38.42 1.04 -6.06
CA GLY A 3 -36.96 0.95 -6.09
C GLY A 3 -36.39 0.87 -4.68
N LEU A 4 -35.19 0.31 -4.56
CA LEU A 4 -34.43 0.35 -3.30
C LEU A 4 -34.26 1.82 -2.89
N ASP A 5 -34.72 2.16 -1.69
CA ASP A 5 -34.55 3.49 -1.10
C ASP A 5 -33.19 3.56 -0.42
N PHE A 6 -32.32 4.42 -0.94
CA PHE A 6 -30.98 4.69 -0.42
C PHE A 6 -30.91 6.05 0.31
N SER A 7 -32.04 6.59 0.78
CA SER A 7 -32.03 7.80 1.61
C SER A 7 -31.51 7.51 3.02
N GLY A 8 -30.70 8.41 3.56
CA GLY A 8 -30.10 8.26 4.89
C GLY A 8 -28.94 9.21 5.14
N ILE A 9 -28.48 9.25 6.40
CA ILE A 9 -27.21 9.89 6.78
C ILE A 9 -26.14 8.81 6.63
N TYR A 10 -25.21 9.02 5.71
CA TYR A 10 -24.05 8.15 5.52
C TYR A 10 -22.91 8.67 6.39
N VAL A 11 -22.32 7.78 7.19
CA VAL A 11 -21.11 8.05 7.96
C VAL A 11 -20.03 7.11 7.43
N GLN A 12 -18.83 7.65 7.24
CA GLN A 12 -17.68 6.85 6.86
C GLN A 12 -17.17 6.11 8.09
N GLU A 13 -17.20 4.78 8.05
CA GLU A 13 -16.73 3.92 9.14
C GLU A 13 -15.24 3.56 8.98
N ASP A 14 -14.83 3.19 7.75
CA ASP A 14 -13.47 2.78 7.46
C ASP A 14 -13.07 3.12 6.02
N GLN A 15 -11.78 3.36 5.81
CA GLN A 15 -11.15 3.47 4.50
C GLN A 15 -9.98 2.51 4.52
N VAL A 16 -10.20 1.35 3.87
CA VAL A 16 -9.15 0.38 3.60
C VAL A 16 -8.76 0.57 2.14
N GLY A 17 -7.74 1.38 1.88
CA GLY A 17 -7.22 1.56 0.53
C GLY A 17 -6.19 0.49 0.20
N ARG A 18 -4.96 0.74 0.65
CA ARG A 18 -3.73 0.03 0.32
C ARG A 18 -3.29 -0.75 1.55
N PRO A 19 -2.95 -2.03 1.38
CA PRO A 19 -2.46 -2.84 2.48
C PRO A 19 -1.25 -2.21 3.19
N ALA A 20 -1.14 -2.45 4.50
CA ALA A 20 -0.05 -2.01 5.38
C ALA A 20 0.10 -0.50 5.66
N VAL A 21 -0.55 0.40 4.92
CA VAL A 21 -0.40 1.86 5.13
C VAL A 21 -0.79 2.28 6.54
N SER A 22 -2.00 1.90 6.98
CA SER A 22 -2.52 2.23 8.32
C SER A 22 -1.79 1.52 9.47
N ILE A 23 -1.04 0.45 9.18
CA ILE A 23 -0.33 -0.34 10.19
C ILE A 23 1.08 0.21 10.40
N VAL A 24 1.78 0.54 9.31
CA VAL A 24 3.20 0.91 9.32
C VAL A 24 3.41 2.42 9.46
N PHE A 25 2.57 3.23 8.80
CA PHE A 25 2.86 4.67 8.67
C PHE A 25 1.96 5.55 9.55
N VAL A 26 0.78 5.07 9.94
CA VAL A 26 -0.12 5.84 10.81
C VAL A 26 0.29 5.66 12.27
N THR A 27 0.48 6.80 12.94
CA THR A 27 0.82 6.86 14.36
C THR A 27 -0.20 6.10 15.21
N LEU A 28 0.28 5.34 16.20
CA LEU A 28 -0.59 4.60 17.13
C LEU A 28 -1.60 5.54 17.80
N GLY A 29 -2.86 5.12 17.85
CA GLY A 29 -3.96 5.93 18.38
C GLY A 29 -4.61 6.89 17.37
N LEU A 30 -4.01 7.09 16.18
CA LEU A 30 -4.60 7.92 15.12
C LEU A 30 -5.29 7.10 14.02
N ARG A 31 -5.36 5.78 14.14
CA ARG A 31 -5.97 4.89 13.12
C ARG A 31 -7.46 5.20 12.91
N ASP A 32 -8.23 5.41 13.97
CA ASP A 32 -9.65 5.73 13.84
C ASP A 32 -9.87 7.10 13.17
N ALA A 33 -9.03 8.09 13.50
CA ALA A 33 -9.05 9.40 12.86
C ALA A 33 -8.66 9.29 11.37
N TYR A 34 -7.65 8.48 11.05
CA TYR A 34 -7.25 8.20 9.68
C TYR A 34 -8.39 7.56 8.89
N ASN A 35 -9.03 6.54 9.47
CA ASN A 35 -10.11 5.77 8.87
C ASN A 35 -11.39 6.59 8.62
N THR A 36 -11.54 7.76 9.26
CA THR A 36 -12.73 8.62 9.13
C THR A 36 -12.45 9.96 8.44
N THR A 37 -11.20 10.28 8.15
CA THR A 37 -10.81 11.55 7.50
C THR A 37 -11.09 11.52 6.01
N ILE A 38 -11.84 12.49 5.48
CA ILE A 38 -12.16 12.49 4.05
C ILE A 38 -10.89 12.40 3.17
N PRO A 39 -10.91 11.66 2.04
CA PRO A 39 -9.70 11.42 1.24
C PRO A 39 -8.95 12.68 0.78
N SER A 40 -9.66 13.79 0.57
CA SER A 40 -9.06 15.08 0.20
C SER A 40 -8.23 15.73 1.31
N GLU A 41 -8.45 15.35 2.57
CA GLU A 41 -7.76 15.89 3.74
C GLU A 41 -6.66 14.97 4.28
N LEU A 42 -6.61 13.70 3.85
CA LEU A 42 -5.63 12.72 4.36
C LEU A 42 -4.18 13.20 4.24
N THR A 43 -3.80 13.75 3.09
CA THR A 43 -2.42 14.24 2.89
C THR A 43 -2.09 15.39 3.83
N VAL A 44 -3.01 16.34 4.02
CA VAL A 44 -2.80 17.49 4.91
C VAL A 44 -2.70 17.04 6.37
N ASN A 45 -3.49 16.04 6.77
CA ASN A 45 -3.60 15.64 8.17
C ASN A 45 -2.55 14.59 8.60
N PHE A 46 -2.03 13.76 7.69
CA PHE A 46 -1.21 12.59 8.07
C PHE A 46 0.14 12.48 7.37
N GLN A 47 0.40 13.18 6.26
CA GLN A 47 1.65 12.97 5.51
C GLN A 47 2.90 13.25 6.36
N GLN A 48 2.87 14.31 7.17
CA GLN A 48 4.01 14.68 8.01
C GLN A 48 4.32 13.60 9.06
N ASP A 49 3.29 13.07 9.71
CA ASP A 49 3.43 11.98 10.68
C ASP A 49 3.91 10.68 10.03
N MET A 50 3.37 10.35 8.86
CA MET A 50 3.84 9.21 8.06
C MET A 50 5.32 9.36 7.69
N GLN A 51 5.76 10.56 7.32
CA GLN A 51 7.15 10.84 7.04
C GLN A 51 8.02 10.71 8.30
N ALA A 52 7.57 11.18 9.45
CA ALA A 52 8.28 11.00 10.71
C ALA A 52 8.44 9.51 11.06
N ASN A 53 7.38 8.71 10.90
CA ASN A 53 7.41 7.27 11.14
C ASN A 53 8.31 6.54 10.13
N LEU A 54 8.28 6.92 8.86
CA LEU A 54 9.21 6.42 7.85
C LEU A 54 10.67 6.66 8.26
N MET A 55 11.01 7.89 8.66
CA MET A 55 12.38 8.23 9.07
C MET A 55 12.79 7.58 10.39
N LEU A 56 11.83 7.24 11.26
CA LEU A 56 12.10 6.44 12.46
C LEU A 56 12.44 4.99 12.11
N HIS A 57 11.72 4.40 11.16
CA HIS A 57 11.92 3.01 10.72
C HIS A 57 13.12 2.83 9.80
N ASN A 58 13.40 3.82 8.95
CA ASN A 58 14.55 3.84 8.06
C ASN A 58 15.23 5.23 8.11
N PRO A 59 16.09 5.49 9.12
CA PRO A 59 16.80 6.76 9.24
C PRO A 59 17.73 7.07 8.06
N ALA A 60 18.10 6.06 7.28
CA ALA A 60 18.94 6.18 6.10
C ALA A 60 18.13 6.29 4.80
N TYR A 61 16.79 6.44 4.88
CA TYR A 61 15.94 6.57 3.70
C TYR A 61 16.34 7.78 2.87
N ALA A 62 16.69 7.55 1.60
CA ALA A 62 17.00 8.59 0.64
C ALA A 62 15.94 8.66 -0.45
N THR A 63 15.94 7.67 -1.35
CA THR A 63 14.91 7.49 -2.37
C THR A 63 14.60 6.00 -2.55
N ASN A 64 13.36 5.68 -2.91
CA ASN A 64 12.97 4.32 -3.26
C ASN A 64 13.22 4.00 -4.74
N ILE A 65 12.86 2.78 -5.12
CA ILE A 65 13.01 2.25 -6.49
C ILE A 65 12.22 3.03 -7.54
N LEU A 66 11.24 3.85 -7.11
CA LEU A 66 10.45 4.73 -7.96
C LEU A 66 11.04 6.15 -8.03
N GLY A 67 12.21 6.38 -7.43
CA GLY A 67 12.87 7.68 -7.35
C GLY A 67 12.18 8.67 -6.40
N GLN A 68 11.32 8.20 -5.50
CA GLN A 68 10.60 9.07 -4.58
C GLN A 68 11.41 9.27 -3.31
N ASP A 69 11.59 10.52 -2.91
CA ASP A 69 12.09 10.85 -1.58
C ASP A 69 11.02 10.61 -0.50
N ALA A 70 11.39 10.80 0.77
CA ALA A 70 10.50 10.55 1.90
C ALA A 70 9.19 11.36 1.81
N ALA A 71 9.24 12.60 1.33
CA ALA A 71 8.07 13.47 1.22
C ALA A 71 7.16 13.03 0.07
N ALA A 72 7.73 12.73 -1.10
CA ALA A 72 6.99 12.23 -2.26
C ALA A 72 6.35 10.86 -1.99
N PHE A 73 7.09 9.94 -1.36
CA PHE A 73 6.60 8.61 -1.03
C PHE A 73 5.45 8.66 -0.02
N THR A 74 5.61 9.40 1.08
CA THR A 74 4.56 9.52 2.10
C THR A 74 3.36 10.35 1.61
N SER A 75 3.56 11.28 0.68
CA SER A 75 2.45 11.95 -0.02
C SER A 75 1.63 10.97 -0.87
N LEU A 76 2.29 10.04 -1.56
CA LEU A 76 1.63 8.97 -2.31
C LEU A 76 0.85 8.04 -1.37
N LEU A 77 1.46 7.62 -0.26
CA LEU A 77 0.84 6.70 0.70
C LEU A 77 -0.31 7.34 1.49
N SER A 78 -0.19 8.62 1.84
CA SER A 78 -1.24 9.33 2.58
C SER A 78 -2.58 9.32 1.85
N LYS A 79 -2.56 9.26 0.51
CA LYS A 79 -3.75 9.11 -0.33
C LYS A 79 -4.13 7.63 -0.43
N ASP A 80 -4.67 7.11 0.66
CA ASP A 80 -5.03 5.71 0.78
C ASP A 80 -6.39 5.39 0.12
N VAL A 81 -6.45 5.61 -1.19
CA VAL A 81 -7.61 5.34 -2.03
C VAL A 81 -7.25 4.31 -3.09
N LEU A 82 -8.10 3.28 -3.22
CA LEU A 82 -7.99 2.31 -4.29
C LEU A 82 -8.53 2.94 -5.58
N TRP A 83 -7.70 2.99 -6.61
CA TRP A 83 -8.14 3.40 -7.93
C TRP A 83 -8.94 2.28 -8.58
N VAL A 84 -10.16 2.59 -9.03
CA VAL A 84 -11.00 1.65 -9.78
C VAL A 84 -11.01 2.09 -11.24
N GLY A 85 -10.23 1.39 -12.06
CA GLY A 85 -10.27 1.53 -13.51
C GLY A 85 -11.26 0.54 -14.12
N GLN A 86 -12.16 1.00 -15.00
CA GLN A 86 -13.01 0.12 -15.81
C GLN A 86 -12.23 -0.52 -16.98
N THR A 87 -11.09 0.06 -17.33
CA THR A 87 -10.18 -0.37 -18.39
C THR A 87 -8.74 -0.12 -17.94
N GLY A 88 -7.78 -0.80 -18.57
CA GLY A 88 -6.36 -0.74 -18.21
C GLY A 88 -5.92 -1.87 -17.29
N VAL A 89 -4.60 -1.93 -17.02
CA VAL A 89 -4.02 -2.95 -16.15
C VAL A 89 -4.21 -2.53 -14.70
N ALA A 90 -4.99 -3.31 -13.96
CA ALA A 90 -5.10 -3.17 -12.51
C ALA A 90 -3.95 -3.96 -11.86
N THR A 91 -2.95 -3.28 -11.30
CA THR A 91 -1.86 -3.94 -10.58
C THR A 91 -1.28 -3.05 -9.48
N PHE A 92 -0.72 -3.68 -8.45
CA PHE A 92 0.02 -2.97 -7.43
C PHE A 92 1.38 -2.50 -7.97
N TYR A 93 2.09 -3.38 -8.68
CA TYR A 93 3.26 -3.06 -9.48
C TYR A 93 3.56 -4.20 -10.48
N ASP A 94 3.89 -3.85 -11.72
CA ASP A 94 4.29 -4.82 -12.75
C ASP A 94 5.58 -4.44 -13.49
N GLY A 95 6.33 -3.48 -12.95
CA GLY A 95 7.51 -2.88 -13.61
C GLY A 95 7.20 -1.60 -14.38
N THR A 96 5.93 -1.38 -14.79
CA THR A 96 5.52 -0.19 -15.56
C THR A 96 4.38 0.57 -14.88
N ASN A 97 3.31 -0.14 -14.53
CA ASN A 97 2.14 0.39 -13.85
C ASN A 97 2.39 0.35 -12.34
N ILE A 98 2.04 1.43 -11.65
CA ILE A 98 2.26 1.59 -10.22
C ILE A 98 0.92 1.94 -9.58
N LEU A 99 0.49 1.13 -8.62
CA LEU A 99 -0.62 1.45 -7.73
C LEU A 99 -1.97 1.68 -8.45
N THR A 100 -2.19 1.06 -9.61
CA THR A 100 -3.42 1.15 -10.44
C THR A 100 -4.51 0.16 -10.05
N GLY A 101 -4.29 -0.63 -9.00
CA GLY A 101 -5.21 -1.63 -8.48
C GLY A 101 -4.44 -2.75 -7.80
N ARG A 102 -4.96 -3.97 -7.89
CA ARG A 102 -4.25 -5.19 -7.50
C ARG A 102 -4.77 -6.40 -8.27
N ARG A 103 -3.87 -7.25 -8.72
CA ARG A 103 -4.20 -8.61 -9.21
C ARG A 103 -4.19 -9.56 -8.02
N LEU A 104 -4.79 -10.73 -8.20
CA LEU A 104 -4.80 -11.77 -7.17
C LEU A 104 -3.38 -12.26 -6.85
N GLN A 105 -2.53 -12.33 -7.87
CA GLN A 105 -1.14 -12.74 -7.78
C GLN A 105 -0.15 -11.62 -7.44
N ASP A 106 -0.61 -10.38 -7.23
CA ASP A 106 0.31 -9.31 -6.87
C ASP A 106 0.75 -9.49 -5.40
N ASP A 107 2.05 -9.64 -5.19
CA ASP A 107 2.66 -9.66 -3.87
C ASP A 107 2.80 -8.22 -3.35
N VAL A 108 1.73 -7.78 -2.68
CA VAL A 108 1.60 -6.40 -2.20
C VAL A 108 2.60 -6.11 -1.07
N MET A 109 2.90 -7.10 -0.23
CA MET A 109 3.76 -6.90 0.94
C MET A 109 5.22 -6.80 0.53
N ASP A 110 5.70 -7.68 -0.33
CA ASP A 110 7.07 -7.60 -0.86
C ASP A 110 7.31 -6.26 -1.58
N PHE A 111 6.36 -5.79 -2.39
CA PHE A 111 6.51 -4.49 -3.04
C PHE A 111 6.49 -3.32 -2.04
N HIS A 112 5.63 -3.36 -1.01
CA HIS A 112 5.63 -2.32 0.02
C HIS A 112 6.95 -2.27 0.79
N LEU A 113 7.48 -3.43 1.17
CA LEU A 113 8.74 -3.56 1.88
C LEU A 113 9.92 -3.13 1.00
N LEU A 114 9.87 -3.43 -0.30
CA LEU A 114 10.84 -2.92 -1.28
C LEU A 114 10.84 -1.39 -1.34
N LEU A 115 9.67 -0.74 -1.37
CA LEU A 115 9.59 0.73 -1.36
C LEU A 115 10.12 1.35 -0.06
N LEU A 116 10.06 0.62 1.04
CA LEU A 116 10.49 1.06 2.36
C LEU A 116 12.00 0.87 2.60
N TYR A 117 12.57 -0.25 2.14
CA TYR A 117 13.93 -0.69 2.49
C TYR A 117 14.88 -0.94 1.31
N GLY A 118 14.36 -1.08 0.08
CA GLY A 118 15.17 -1.47 -1.09
C GLY A 118 16.10 -0.39 -1.66
N GLY A 119 15.86 0.89 -1.34
CA GLY A 119 16.63 2.00 -1.89
C GLY A 119 16.36 2.24 -3.38
N ALA A 120 17.25 2.98 -4.04
CA ALA A 120 17.05 3.52 -5.40
C ALA A 120 17.71 2.71 -6.53
N ASP A 121 18.55 1.72 -6.21
CA ASP A 121 19.28 0.95 -7.21
C ASP A 121 18.37 -0.11 -7.84
N VAL A 122 17.90 0.14 -9.07
CA VAL A 122 17.09 -0.81 -9.85
C VAL A 122 17.82 -2.11 -10.22
N ASN A 123 19.16 -2.10 -10.22
CA ASN A 123 19.97 -3.28 -10.51
C ASN A 123 20.39 -4.03 -9.24
N ASN A 124 20.32 -3.38 -8.08
CA ASN A 124 20.47 -3.98 -6.76
C ASN A 124 19.35 -3.52 -5.80
N PRO A 125 18.08 -3.85 -6.09
CA PRO A 125 16.96 -3.50 -5.22
C PRO A 125 17.02 -4.25 -3.89
N LEU A 126 17.84 -5.30 -3.84
CA LEU A 126 18.09 -6.13 -2.68
C LEU A 126 19.10 -5.49 -1.71
N ASN A 127 19.75 -4.36 -2.05
CA ASN A 127 20.70 -3.68 -1.18
C ASN A 127 21.61 -4.69 -0.41
N ASP A 128 22.07 -5.72 -1.12
CA ASP A 128 22.41 -7.08 -0.64
C ASP A 128 23.68 -7.18 0.23
N GLY A 129 24.12 -6.06 0.79
CA GLY A 129 25.26 -6.00 1.70
C GLY A 129 26.16 -4.79 1.51
N THR A 130 25.82 -3.85 0.63
CA THR A 130 26.63 -2.63 0.43
C THR A 130 26.48 -1.60 1.55
N ASN A 131 25.40 -1.66 2.35
CA ASN A 131 25.07 -0.65 3.37
C ASN A 131 24.88 -1.20 4.81
N ASN A 132 25.30 -2.44 5.11
CA ASN A 132 25.14 -3.09 6.43
C ASN A 132 23.70 -3.13 6.99
N GLN A 133 22.67 -2.93 6.17
CA GLN A 133 21.26 -2.95 6.57
C GLN A 133 20.68 -4.36 6.36
N PRO A 134 19.90 -4.89 7.31
CA PRO A 134 19.24 -6.19 7.12
C PRO A 134 18.26 -6.13 5.95
N LEU A 135 18.19 -7.21 5.18
CA LEU A 135 17.34 -7.30 4.00
C LEU A 135 15.88 -7.50 4.39
N LEU A 136 15.14 -6.40 4.60
CA LEU A 136 13.75 -6.40 5.08
C LEU A 136 12.71 -6.18 3.96
N ILE A 137 13.04 -6.55 2.73
CA ILE A 137 12.19 -6.30 1.54
C ILE A 137 11.23 -7.45 1.21
N ARG A 138 11.24 -8.54 2.00
CA ARG A 138 10.36 -9.70 1.80
C ARG A 138 9.67 -10.12 3.09
N ASP A 139 8.44 -10.59 3.00
CA ASP A 139 7.70 -11.13 4.16
C ASP A 139 7.88 -12.65 4.35
N GLY A 140 8.41 -13.34 3.33
CA GLY A 140 8.69 -14.77 3.34
C GLY A 140 7.52 -15.66 2.90
N VAL A 141 6.44 -15.08 2.37
CA VAL A 141 5.24 -15.78 1.91
C VAL A 141 5.08 -15.63 0.41
N SER A 142 5.67 -16.54 -0.36
CA SER A 142 5.71 -16.43 -1.83
C SER A 142 4.49 -17.01 -2.56
N GLU A 143 3.61 -17.74 -1.86
CA GLU A 143 2.44 -18.37 -2.47
C GLU A 143 1.30 -18.59 -1.47
N ASN A 144 0.09 -18.76 -2.00
CA ASN A 144 -1.06 -19.17 -1.21
C ASN A 144 -1.06 -20.68 -0.98
N ASP A 145 -1.63 -21.12 0.15
CA ASP A 145 -1.86 -22.53 0.46
C ASP A 145 -2.66 -23.28 -0.63
N LYS A 146 -3.53 -22.56 -1.35
CA LYS A 146 -4.30 -23.08 -2.49
C LYS A 146 -4.19 -22.10 -3.67
N PRO A 147 -4.02 -22.59 -4.90
CA PRO A 147 -4.04 -21.74 -6.08
C PRO A 147 -5.41 -21.09 -6.27
N PHE A 148 -5.42 -19.89 -6.84
CA PHE A 148 -6.66 -19.25 -7.26
C PHE A 148 -7.40 -20.09 -8.32
N LEU A 149 -8.73 -20.03 -8.29
CA LEU A 149 -9.55 -20.66 -9.32
C LEU A 149 -9.35 -19.91 -10.65
N ALA A 150 -9.49 -20.61 -11.77
CA ALA A 150 -9.45 -19.99 -13.09
C ALA A 150 -10.73 -19.20 -13.44
N ASN A 151 -11.78 -19.35 -12.64
CA ASN A 151 -13.09 -18.73 -12.86
C ASN A 151 -13.60 -18.04 -11.60
N PHE A 152 -14.45 -17.03 -11.78
CA PHE A 152 -15.11 -16.32 -10.69
C PHE A 152 -15.81 -17.31 -9.73
N PRO A 153 -15.67 -17.17 -8.39
CA PRO A 153 -15.13 -16.02 -7.64
C PRO A 153 -13.61 -15.95 -7.48
N TYR A 154 -12.83 -16.76 -8.21
CA TYR A 154 -11.35 -16.83 -8.21
C TYR A 154 -10.68 -17.21 -6.86
N LEU A 155 -11.35 -17.00 -5.72
CA LEU A 155 -10.92 -17.45 -4.39
C LEU A 155 -11.10 -18.97 -4.24
N ALA A 156 -10.09 -19.63 -3.68
CA ALA A 156 -10.19 -21.03 -3.31
C ALA A 156 -11.21 -21.25 -2.17
N SER A 157 -11.77 -22.46 -2.06
CA SER A 157 -12.74 -22.77 -1.00
C SER A 157 -12.07 -22.78 0.40
N PRO A 158 -12.78 -22.34 1.45
CA PRO A 158 -12.35 -22.52 2.83
C PRO A 158 -12.07 -24.00 3.14
N PHE A 159 -11.22 -24.25 4.14
CA PHE A 159 -10.92 -25.58 4.65
C PHE A 159 -12.07 -26.13 5.50
#